data_AF-A0A7M7NXL7-F1
#
_entry.id   AF-A0A7M7NXL7-F1
#
_cell.length_a   1.000
_cell.length_b   1.000
_cell.length_c   1.000
_cell.angle_alpha   90.00
_cell.angle_beta   90.00
_cell.angle_gamma   90.00
#
_symmetry.space_group_name_H-M   'P 1'
#
loop_
_entity.id
_entity.type
_entity.pdbx_description
1 polymer ?
#
loop_
_entity_poly.entity_id
_entity_poly.type
_entity_poly.pdbx_seq_one_letter_code
_entity_poly.pdbx_strand_id
1 'polypeptide(L)'
;MSMEWSSLLSSDLAVELKPDPKKAQKLQVDYKEECVYIAGDLFPDFDISVIAADESTMTNIPHKKISMSLWKSTTNDQHPGPPPPTALMTDMDKPSEEDREGHFYCRKRKLPEEARMHSIIFQASVDQQTGRKL
;
A
#
# COMPACT_ATOMS: atom_id res chain seq x y z
N MET A 1 -10.07 -57.45 -36.39
CA MET A 1 -10.31 -56.14 -37.03
C MET A 1 -9.86 -55.09 -36.03
N SER A 2 -8.79 -54.34 -36.33
CA SER A 2 -8.25 -53.33 -35.42
C SER A 2 -8.84 -51.96 -35.80
N MET A 3 -9.41 -51.25 -34.83
CA MET A 3 -9.90 -49.87 -35.04
C MET A 3 -8.72 -48.90 -34.87
N GLU A 4 -8.28 -48.29 -35.97
CA GLU A 4 -7.41 -47.13 -35.92
C GLU A 4 -8.23 -45.90 -35.53
N TRP A 5 -7.87 -45.29 -34.39
CA TRP A 5 -8.36 -43.97 -34.02
C TRP A 5 -7.36 -42.94 -34.51
N SER A 6 -7.78 -42.06 -35.42
CA SER A 6 -7.00 -40.90 -35.82
C SER A 6 -7.32 -39.75 -34.87
N SER A 7 -6.36 -39.35 -34.04
CA SER A 7 -6.47 -38.13 -33.23
C SER A 7 -6.07 -36.94 -34.09
N LEU A 8 -7.02 -36.05 -34.40
CA LEU A 8 -6.73 -34.76 -35.00
C LEU A 8 -6.43 -33.76 -33.88
N LEU A 9 -5.18 -33.32 -33.77
CA LEU A 9 -4.80 -32.26 -32.84
C LEU A 9 -5.23 -30.89 -33.42
N SER A 10 -5.82 -30.04 -32.58
CA SER A 10 -6.06 -28.63 -32.96
C SER A 10 -4.76 -27.85 -32.95
N SER A 11 -4.75 -26.69 -33.60
CA SER A 11 -3.63 -25.75 -33.54
C SER A 11 -3.31 -25.35 -32.09
N ASP A 12 -2.03 -25.07 -31.83
CA ASP A 12 -1.58 -24.56 -30.54
C ASP A 12 -2.22 -23.19 -30.25
N LEU A 13 -2.86 -23.06 -29.10
CA LEU A 13 -3.45 -21.81 -28.63
C LEU A 13 -2.48 -21.13 -27.65
N ALA A 14 -1.90 -20.00 -28.07
CA ALA A 14 -1.16 -19.14 -27.17
C ALA A 14 -2.12 -18.22 -26.42
N VAL A 15 -2.16 -18.34 -25.09
CA VAL A 15 -2.91 -17.44 -24.20
C VAL A 15 -1.90 -16.60 -23.41
N GLU A 16 -1.98 -15.28 -23.55
CA GLU A 16 -1.21 -14.34 -22.74
C GLU A 16 -2.05 -13.87 -21.55
N LEU A 17 -1.52 -14.05 -20.34
CA LEU A 17 -2.14 -13.55 -19.11
C LEU A 17 -1.50 -12.21 -18.75
N LYS A 18 -2.32 -11.18 -18.56
CA LYS A 18 -1.86 -9.87 -18.08
C LYS A 18 -2.06 -9.75 -16.57
N PRO A 19 -1.17 -9.03 -15.86
CA PRO A 19 -1.39 -8.69 -14.47
C PRO A 19 -2.69 -7.90 -14.28
N ASP A 20 -3.37 -8.09 -13.15
CA ASP A 20 -4.66 -7.47 -12.87
C ASP A 20 -4.47 -6.07 -12.22
N PRO A 21 -4.89 -4.97 -12.88
CA PRO A 21 -4.83 -3.62 -12.31
C PRO A 21 -5.68 -3.43 -11.04
N LYS A 22 -6.58 -4.36 -10.74
CA LYS A 22 -7.43 -4.31 -9.53
C LYS A 22 -6.82 -5.06 -8.35
N LYS A 23 -5.75 -5.80 -8.57
CA LYS A 23 -5.07 -6.57 -7.53
C LYS A 23 -3.94 -5.75 -6.93
N ALA A 24 -4.12 -5.31 -5.69
CA ALA A 24 -3.06 -4.65 -4.94
C ALA A 24 -1.83 -5.57 -4.78
N GLN A 25 -0.64 -5.01 -4.99
CA GLN A 25 0.64 -5.71 -4.92
C GLN A 25 1.55 -5.13 -3.83
N LYS A 26 1.68 -3.80 -3.74
CA LYS A 26 2.53 -3.14 -2.74
C LYS A 26 1.96 -1.80 -2.28
N LEU A 27 2.35 -1.39 -1.08
CA LEU A 27 2.16 -0.03 -0.59
C LEU A 27 3.48 0.73 -0.80
N GLN A 28 3.44 1.80 -1.56
CA GLN A 28 4.57 2.68 -1.81
C GLN A 28 4.45 3.92 -0.94
N VAL A 29 5.57 4.35 -0.37
CA VAL A 29 5.67 5.53 0.48
C VAL A 29 6.90 6.31 0.03
N ASP A 30 6.67 7.43 -0.63
CA ASP A 30 7.73 8.35 -1.03
C ASP A 30 7.80 9.50 -0.03
N TYR A 31 9.01 9.87 0.38
CA TYR A 31 9.23 10.94 1.34
C TYR A 31 10.59 11.59 1.10
N LYS A 32 10.76 12.81 1.61
CA LYS A 32 12.05 13.50 1.57
C LYS A 32 12.98 12.90 2.61
N GLU A 33 13.99 12.18 2.16
CA GLU A 33 15.10 11.73 2.99
C GLU A 33 15.93 12.95 3.46
N GLU A 34 16.56 12.86 4.63
CA GLU A 34 17.45 13.89 5.21
C GLU A 34 16.79 15.21 5.68
N CYS A 35 15.53 15.20 6.06
CA CYS A 35 14.89 16.34 6.70
C CYS A 35 15.07 16.32 8.23
N VAL A 36 15.33 17.50 8.83
CA VAL A 36 15.28 17.68 10.28
C VAL A 36 13.85 18.04 10.68
N TYR A 37 13.28 17.26 11.58
CA TYR A 37 11.92 17.45 12.07
C TYR A 37 11.93 17.97 13.51
N ILE A 38 11.07 18.94 13.80
CA ILE A 38 10.91 19.50 15.13
C ILE A 38 9.74 18.79 15.83
N ALA A 39 9.92 18.46 17.10
CA ALA A 39 8.86 17.84 17.89
C ALA A 39 7.65 18.78 17.99
N GLY A 40 6.44 18.23 17.85
CA GLY A 40 5.18 18.99 17.87
C GLY A 40 4.80 19.72 16.56
N ASP A 41 5.71 19.78 15.57
CA ASP A 41 5.42 20.30 14.23
C ASP A 41 4.51 19.35 13.44
N LEU A 42 4.09 19.77 12.25
CA LEU A 42 3.34 18.89 11.34
C LEU A 42 4.21 17.76 10.82
N PHE A 43 3.58 16.61 10.58
CA PHE A 43 4.19 15.49 9.87
C PHE A 43 4.69 15.93 8.49
N PRO A 44 5.80 15.37 7.99
CA PRO A 44 6.21 15.59 6.61
C PRO A 44 5.17 15.05 5.63
N ASP A 45 5.23 15.56 4.41
CA ASP A 45 4.47 15.03 3.28
C ASP A 45 5.00 13.64 2.92
N PHE A 46 4.47 12.61 3.59
CA PHE A 46 4.55 11.23 3.13
C PHE A 46 3.57 11.09 1.97
N ASP A 47 4.09 10.77 0.78
CA ASP A 47 3.30 10.49 -0.41
C ASP A 47 3.04 8.98 -0.49
N ILE A 48 1.85 8.57 -0.07
CA ILE A 48 1.48 7.16 0.03
C ILE A 48 0.61 6.77 -1.16
N SER A 49 0.93 5.65 -1.82
CA SER A 49 0.11 5.11 -2.90
C SER A 49 0.08 3.58 -2.86
N VAL A 50 -1.01 3.00 -3.37
CA VAL A 50 -1.13 1.54 -3.51
C VAL A 50 -0.87 1.18 -4.95
N ILE A 51 0.10 0.29 -5.17
CA ILE A 51 0.49 -0.15 -6.51
C ILE A 51 -0.14 -1.52 -6.77
N ALA A 52 -0.80 -1.63 -7.92
CA ALA A 52 -1.43 -2.85 -8.41
C ALA A 52 -0.40 -3.78 -9.09
N ALA A 53 -0.83 -5.00 -9.38
CA ALA A 53 0.02 -6.04 -9.97
C ALA A 53 0.56 -5.71 -11.37
N ASP A 54 -0.08 -4.78 -12.08
CA ASP A 54 0.39 -4.23 -13.36
C ASP A 54 1.31 -3.01 -13.19
N GLU A 55 1.75 -2.75 -11.95
CA GLU A 55 2.55 -1.61 -11.52
C GLU A 55 1.85 -0.24 -11.65
N SER A 56 0.53 -0.22 -11.90
CA SER A 56 -0.25 1.02 -11.89
C SER A 56 -0.65 1.46 -10.47
N THR A 57 -0.90 2.76 -10.28
CA THR A 57 -1.43 3.30 -9.02
C THR A 57 -2.94 3.08 -8.95
N MET A 58 -3.41 2.47 -7.86
CA MET A 58 -4.83 2.25 -7.62
C MET A 58 -5.53 3.53 -7.14
N THR A 59 -6.54 3.99 -7.86
CA THR A 59 -7.25 5.25 -7.55
C THR A 59 -8.53 5.07 -6.73
N ASN A 60 -9.16 3.89 -6.79
CA ASN A 60 -10.46 3.63 -6.14
C ASN A 60 -10.33 3.05 -4.72
N ILE A 61 -9.37 3.55 -3.93
CA ILE A 61 -9.18 3.13 -2.54
C ILE A 61 -9.67 4.24 -1.60
N PRO A 62 -10.64 3.97 -0.72
CA PRO A 62 -11.04 4.91 0.32
C PRO A 62 -9.86 5.25 1.25
N HIS A 63 -9.64 6.52 1.56
CA HIS A 63 -8.59 6.97 2.49
C HIS A 63 -8.64 6.26 3.85
N LYS A 64 -9.83 5.87 4.33
CA LYS A 64 -10.02 5.11 5.58
C LYS A 64 -9.51 3.67 5.55
N LYS A 65 -9.20 3.13 4.37
CA LYS A 65 -8.56 1.83 4.21
C LYS A 65 -7.03 1.92 4.32
N ILE A 66 -6.49 3.13 4.46
CA ILE A 66 -5.06 3.36 4.66
C ILE A 66 -4.89 4.05 6.00
N SER A 67 -3.95 3.55 6.78
CA SER A 67 -3.68 4.03 8.13
C SER A 67 -2.19 4.13 8.38
N MET A 68 -1.84 5.02 9.29
CA MET A 68 -0.51 5.17 9.86
C MET A 68 -0.55 4.76 11.31
N SER A 69 0.37 3.88 11.70
CA SER A 69 0.63 3.56 13.11
C SER A 69 1.97 4.15 13.54
N LEU A 70 1.97 4.81 14.69
CA LEU A 70 3.13 5.50 15.25
C LEU A 70 3.35 5.08 16.70
N TRP A 71 4.59 4.75 17.08
CA TRP A 71 4.93 4.42 18.46
C TRP A 71 6.36 4.79 18.81
N LYS A 72 6.64 4.90 20.11
CA LYS A 72 8.01 5.11 20.62
C LYS A 72 8.83 3.86 20.34
N SER A 73 10.00 4.03 19.74
CA SER A 73 10.93 2.94 19.51
C SER A 73 12.16 3.06 20.39
N THR A 74 12.66 1.92 20.85
CA THR A 74 13.92 1.82 21.60
C THR A 74 15.10 1.50 20.69
N THR A 75 14.85 1.11 19.44
CA THR A 75 15.83 0.66 18.45
C THR A 75 15.61 1.36 17.12
N ASN A 76 16.69 1.57 16.38
CA ASN A 76 16.64 2.06 15.00
C ASN A 76 16.47 0.89 14.02
N ASP A 77 15.47 0.04 14.28
CA ASP A 77 15.23 -1.11 13.43
C ASP A 77 14.55 -0.61 12.15
N GLN A 78 15.19 -0.82 11.00
CA GLN A 78 14.64 -0.48 9.69
C GLN A 78 13.41 -1.32 9.33
N HIS A 79 13.22 -2.46 10.02
CA HIS A 79 12.09 -3.36 9.87
C HIS A 79 11.37 -3.47 11.21
N PRO A 80 10.67 -2.42 11.65
CA PRO A 80 9.79 -2.56 12.80
C PRO A 80 8.82 -3.69 12.46
N GLY A 81 8.71 -4.68 13.35
CA GLY A 81 7.69 -5.72 13.23
C GLY A 81 6.27 -5.12 13.20
N PRO A 82 5.24 -5.96 13.35
CA PRO A 82 3.88 -5.43 13.42
C PRO A 82 3.76 -4.37 14.54
N PRO A 83 2.99 -3.29 14.33
CA PRO A 83 2.82 -2.25 15.33
C PRO A 83 2.36 -2.83 16.68
N PRO A 84 2.94 -2.40 17.81
CA PRO A 84 2.53 -2.87 19.13
C PRO A 84 1.11 -2.38 19.49
N PRO A 85 0.45 -2.98 20.50
CA PRO A 85 -0.87 -2.55 20.95
C PRO A 85 -0.94 -1.09 21.44
N THR A 86 0.20 -0.51 21.82
CA THR A 86 0.33 0.89 22.26
C THR A 86 0.51 1.88 21.11
N ALA A 87 0.56 1.39 19.86
CA ALA A 87 0.72 2.26 18.70
C ALA A 87 -0.51 3.16 18.53
N LEU A 88 -0.25 4.44 18.24
CA LEU A 88 -1.26 5.38 17.85
C LEU A 88 -1.60 5.15 16.37
N MET A 89 -2.78 4.60 16.12
CA MET A 89 -3.30 4.39 14.77
C MET A 89 -4.13 5.61 14.33
N THR A 90 -3.89 6.07 13.11
CA THR A 90 -4.62 7.19 12.52
C THR A 90 -4.90 6.93 11.05
N ASP A 91 -6.11 7.28 10.61
CA ASP A 91 -6.47 7.26 9.19
C ASP A 91 -5.79 8.40 8.43
N MET A 92 -5.65 8.21 7.12
CA MET A 92 -5.21 9.25 6.19
C MET A 92 -6.19 10.42 6.13
N ASP A 93 -5.68 11.59 5.77
CA ASP A 93 -6.51 12.76 5.57
C ASP A 93 -7.49 12.54 4.41
N LYS A 94 -8.67 13.16 4.51
CA LYS A 94 -9.60 13.20 3.38
C LYS A 94 -8.90 13.90 2.20
N PRO A 95 -8.86 13.28 1.00
CA PRO A 95 -8.27 13.89 -0.18
C PRO A 95 -8.95 15.20 -0.56
N SER A 96 -8.16 16.13 -1.07
CA SER A 96 -8.57 17.40 -1.68
C SER A 96 -8.44 17.36 -3.21
N GLU A 97 -8.94 18.38 -3.90
CA GLU A 97 -8.85 18.47 -5.37
C GLU A 97 -7.42 18.70 -5.87
N GLU A 98 -6.54 19.22 -5.03
CA GLU A 98 -5.12 19.47 -5.34
C GLU A 98 -4.26 18.21 -5.18
N ASP A 99 -4.79 17.19 -4.51
CA ASP A 99 -4.06 15.95 -4.25
C ASP A 99 -3.97 15.10 -5.50
N ARG A 100 -2.83 14.45 -5.67
CA ARG A 100 -2.61 13.52 -6.78
C ARG A 100 -3.57 12.34 -6.66
N GLU A 101 -4.27 12.02 -7.73
CA GLU A 101 -5.24 10.93 -7.74
C GLU A 101 -4.60 9.58 -7.38
N GLY A 102 -5.19 8.85 -6.43
CA GLY A 102 -4.65 7.57 -5.93
C GLY A 102 -3.51 7.70 -4.92
N HIS A 103 -3.18 8.92 -4.51
CA HIS A 103 -2.22 9.21 -3.46
C HIS A 103 -2.92 9.68 -2.18
N PHE A 104 -2.27 9.42 -1.04
CA PHE A 104 -2.80 9.65 0.30
C PHE A 104 -1.76 10.36 1.15
N TYR A 105 -2.23 11.24 2.04
CA TYR A 105 -1.39 12.12 2.84
C TYR A 105 -1.89 12.19 4.29
N CYS A 106 -1.00 12.50 5.23
CA CYS A 106 -1.31 12.65 6.67
C CYS A 106 -0.84 14.02 7.24
N ARG A 107 -0.97 15.08 6.43
CA ARG A 107 -0.52 16.46 6.69
C ARG A 107 -1.13 17.12 7.93
N LYS A 108 -2.33 16.71 8.35
CA LYS A 108 -3.00 17.30 9.53
C LYS A 108 -2.48 16.76 10.85
N ARG A 109 -1.58 15.78 10.83
CA ARG A 109 -1.03 15.15 12.04
C ARG A 109 0.19 15.93 12.53
N LYS A 110 0.31 16.02 13.85
CA LYS A 110 1.50 16.56 14.51
C LYS A 110 2.44 15.44 14.90
N LEU A 111 3.72 15.68 14.71
CA LEU A 111 4.79 14.86 15.25
C LEU A 111 4.67 14.79 16.78
N PRO A 112 5.13 13.70 17.40
CA PRO A 112 5.21 13.60 18.85
C PRO A 112 5.92 14.82 19.46
N GLU A 113 5.42 15.29 20.60
CA GLU A 113 6.03 16.37 21.39
C GLU A 113 7.39 15.97 21.99
N GLU A 114 7.64 14.66 22.10
CA GLU A 114 8.90 14.14 22.60
C GLU A 114 9.90 13.95 21.45
N ALA A 115 11.03 14.66 21.51
CA ALA A 115 12.16 14.49 20.59
C ALA A 115 12.93 13.19 20.87
N ARG A 116 12.30 12.05 20.59
CA ARG A 116 12.85 10.70 20.74
C ARG A 116 12.63 9.90 19.46
N MET A 117 13.26 8.73 19.39
CA MET A 117 13.07 7.81 18.28
C MET A 117 11.64 7.25 18.28
N HIS A 118 11.00 7.33 17.12
CA HIS A 118 9.67 6.79 16.88
C HIS A 118 9.70 5.94 15.62
N SER A 119 8.92 4.86 15.62
CA SER A 119 8.67 4.05 14.43
C SER A 119 7.33 4.42 13.82
N ILE A 120 7.27 4.46 12.50
CA ILE A 120 6.07 4.68 11.71
C ILE A 120 5.91 3.50 10.75
N ILE A 121 4.69 3.00 10.61
CA ILE A 121 4.33 2.06 9.55
C ILE A 121 3.01 2.49 8.91
N PHE A 122 2.92 2.32 7.60
CA PHE A 122 1.70 2.51 6.84
C PHE A 122 1.09 1.16 6.50
N GLN A 123 -0.23 1.06 6.58
CA GLN A 123 -0.97 -0.17 6.34
C GLN A 123 -2.18 0.11 5.47
N ALA A 124 -2.39 -0.75 4.47
CA ALA A 124 -3.55 -0.68 3.58
C ALA A 124 -4.39 -1.97 3.70
N SER A 125 -5.68 -1.81 3.97
CA SER A 125 -6.67 -2.91 4.02
C SER A 125 -7.47 -2.96 2.72
N VAL A 126 -6.87 -3.53 1.68
CA VAL A 126 -7.52 -3.66 0.37
C VAL A 126 -8.23 -5.00 0.28
N ASP A 127 -9.52 -4.98 -0.06
CA ASP A 127 -10.26 -6.24 -0.27
C ASP A 127 -9.73 -6.85 -1.55
N GLN A 128 -9.17 -8.06 -1.46
CA GLN A 128 -8.82 -8.80 -2.65
C GLN A 128 -10.12 -9.35 -3.24
N GLN A 129 -10.50 -8.88 -4.43
CA GLN A 129 -11.51 -9.60 -5.23
C GLN A 129 -10.91 -10.95 -5.61
N THR A 130 -11.16 -11.96 -4.76
CA THR A 130 -10.83 -13.34 -5.07
C THR A 130 -11.75 -13.76 -6.20
N GLY A 131 -11.19 -13.82 -7.41
CA GLY A 131 -11.88 -14.30 -8.60
C GLY A 131 -12.25 -15.78 -8.45
N ARG A 132 -13.37 -16.06 -7.77
CA ARG A 132 -14.16 -17.27 -8.05
C ARG A 132 -14.93 -16.99 -9.33
N LYS A 133 -14.35 -17.34 -10.48
CA LYS A 133 -15.16 -17.64 -11.67
C LYS A 133 -15.53 -19.12 -11.61
N LEU A 134 -16.83 -19.35 -11.79
CA LEU A 134 -17.51 -20.65 -11.88
C LEU A 134 -16.88 -21.57 -12.92
#